data_AF-M2C387-F1
#
_entry.id   AF-M2C387-F1
#
_cell.length_a   1.000
_cell.length_b   1.000
_cell.length_c   1.000
_cell.angle_alpha   90.00
_cell.angle_beta   90.00
_cell.angle_gamma   90.00
#
_symmetry.space_group_name_H-M   'P 1'
#
loop_
_entity.id
_entity.type
_entity.pdbx_description
1 polymer ?
#
loop_
_entity_poly.entity_id
_entity_poly.type
_entity_poly.pdbx_seq_one_letter_code
_entity_poly.pdbx_strand_id
1 'polypeptide(L)'
;MVQYVLKRVEIAGRIAFEPPADLGASEIIKRELRKCRDKHNDFVLVTLQPPKRPRTTGKDSQNHHLNGHIMQICNETGNDYESVKNAVKMIAVENMGYPYNTIGGHIIPQRERDCSTDECAKLIEAAHLLAADLGIILQE
;
A
#
# COMPACT_ATOMS: atom_id res chain seq x y z
N MET A 1 -5.45 -15.99 5.49
CA MET A 1 -6.08 -15.20 4.43
C MET A 1 -5.00 -14.87 3.41
N VAL A 2 -5.20 -15.21 2.15
CA VAL A 2 -4.26 -14.93 1.06
C VAL A 2 -4.98 -14.06 0.04
N GLN A 3 -4.31 -13.06 -0.51
CA GLN A 3 -4.90 -12.12 -1.46
C GLN A 3 -4.02 -12.06 -2.70
N TYR A 4 -4.64 -12.20 -3.88
CA TYR A 4 -3.98 -12.18 -5.16
C TYR A 4 -4.77 -11.33 -6.15
N VAL A 5 -4.05 -10.68 -7.08
CA VAL A 5 -4.63 -10.04 -8.25
C VAL A 5 -4.72 -11.10 -9.35
N LEU A 6 -5.94 -11.37 -9.81
CA LEU A 6 -6.20 -12.37 -10.85
C LEU A 6 -6.80 -11.71 -12.09
N LYS A 7 -6.46 -12.23 -13.26
CA LYS A 7 -7.07 -11.79 -14.51
C LYS A 7 -8.45 -12.41 -14.64
N ARG A 8 -9.47 -11.58 -14.83
CA ARG A 8 -10.82 -12.04 -15.15
C ARG A 8 -10.84 -12.62 -16.57
N VAL A 9 -11.43 -13.79 -16.71
CA VAL A 9 -11.74 -14.44 -17.98
C VAL A 9 -13.20 -14.90 -17.99
N GLU A 10 -13.69 -15.26 -19.17
CA GLU A 10 -15.03 -15.79 -19.35
C GLU A 10 -14.93 -17.22 -19.88
N ILE A 11 -15.54 -18.18 -19.17
CA ILE A 11 -15.54 -19.59 -19.56
C ILE A 11 -16.98 -20.07 -19.60
N ALA A 12 -17.46 -20.42 -20.80
CA ALA A 12 -18.83 -20.88 -21.03
C ALA A 12 -19.90 -19.96 -20.39
N GLY A 13 -19.75 -18.64 -20.55
CA GLY A 13 -20.66 -17.63 -20.00
C GLY A 13 -20.55 -17.40 -18.48
N ARG A 14 -19.55 -18.00 -17.82
CA ARG A 14 -19.31 -17.83 -16.37
C ARG A 14 -18.11 -16.93 -16.12
N ILE A 15 -18.19 -16.13 -15.05
CA ILE A 15 -17.06 -15.35 -14.54
C ILE A 15 -16.05 -16.32 -13.96
N ALA A 16 -14.83 -16.28 -14.49
CA ALA A 16 -13.71 -17.07 -14.03
C ALA A 16 -12.47 -16.19 -13.85
N PHE A 17 -11.49 -16.71 -13.11
CA PHE A 17 -10.22 -16.03 -12.85
C PHE A 17 -9.08 -16.98 -13.17
N GLU A 18 -8.12 -16.52 -13.97
CA GLU A 18 -6.91 -17.29 -14.24
C GLU A 18 -6.03 -17.33 -12.99
N PRO A 19 -5.50 -18.50 -12.59
CA PRO A 19 -4.51 -18.58 -11.53
C PRO A 19 -3.23 -17.84 -11.93
N PRO A 20 -2.42 -17.34 -10.97
CA PRO A 20 -1.16 -16.69 -11.25
C PRO A 20 -0.20 -17.63 -12.01
N ALA A 21 0.63 -17.06 -12.89
CA ALA A 21 1.67 -17.81 -13.58
C ALA A 21 2.74 -18.36 -12.60
N ASP A 22 2.93 -17.69 -11.46
CA ASP A 22 3.79 -18.17 -10.39
C ASP A 22 3.24 -19.46 -9.76
N LEU A 23 4.02 -20.54 -9.83
CA LEU A 23 3.62 -21.86 -9.35
C LEU A 23 3.39 -21.89 -7.84
N GLY A 24 4.17 -21.12 -7.07
CA GLY A 24 4.03 -21.03 -5.63
C GLY A 24 2.70 -20.39 -5.21
N ALA A 25 2.37 -19.25 -5.80
CA ALA A 25 1.11 -18.54 -5.62
C ALA A 25 -0.09 -19.40 -6.05
N SER A 26 0.02 -20.11 -7.17
CA SER A 26 -1.00 -21.03 -7.66
C SER A 26 -1.28 -22.15 -6.64
N GLU A 27 -0.25 -22.79 -6.08
CA GLU A 27 -0.43 -23.82 -5.05
C GLU A 27 -0.96 -23.29 -3.72
N ILE A 28 -0.61 -22.06 -3.34
CA ILE A 28 -1.18 -21.39 -2.17
C ILE A 28 -2.70 -21.19 -2.36
N ILE A 29 -3.14 -20.69 -3.52
CA ILE A 29 -4.57 -20.52 -3.83
C ILE A 29 -5.28 -21.86 -3.78
N LYS A 30 -4.75 -22.90 -4.46
CA LYS A 30 -5.35 -24.25 -4.45
C LYS A 30 -5.49 -24.82 -3.05
N ARG A 31 -4.51 -24.60 -2.18
CA ARG A 31 -4.55 -25.05 -0.79
C ARG A 31 -5.67 -24.36 0.01
N GLU A 32 -5.87 -23.05 -0.15
CA GLU A 32 -6.97 -22.36 0.53
C GLU A 32 -8.33 -22.81 -0.02
N LEU A 33 -8.45 -23.03 -1.34
CA LEU A 33 -9.67 -23.58 -1.95
C LEU A 33 -9.99 -24.98 -1.45
N ARG A 34 -8.99 -25.87 -1.31
CA ARG A 34 -9.18 -27.20 -0.70
C ARG A 34 -9.75 -27.09 0.73
N LYS A 35 -9.23 -26.16 1.53
CA LYS A 35 -9.73 -25.90 2.88
C LYS A 35 -11.17 -25.38 2.88
N CYS A 36 -11.54 -24.51 1.94
CA CYS A 36 -12.93 -24.04 1.76
C CYS A 36 -13.87 -25.20 1.41
N ARG A 37 -13.47 -26.08 0.49
CA ARG A 37 -14.21 -27.30 0.17
C ARG A 37 -14.41 -28.18 1.41
N ASP A 38 -13.33 -28.46 2.14
CA ASP A 38 -13.34 -29.45 3.21
C ASP A 38 -14.02 -28.93 4.51
N LYS A 39 -14.04 -27.61 4.74
CA LYS A 39 -14.53 -27.01 6.01
C LYS A 39 -15.69 -26.02 5.88
N HIS A 40 -15.96 -25.52 4.68
CA HIS A 40 -16.89 -24.40 4.45
C HIS A 40 -17.89 -24.69 3.31
N ASN A 41 -18.17 -25.97 3.04
CA ASN A 41 -19.11 -26.41 1.99
C ASN A 41 -18.79 -25.80 0.61
N ASP A 42 -17.49 -25.64 0.33
CA ASP A 42 -16.95 -25.07 -0.91
C ASP A 42 -17.30 -23.59 -1.18
N PHE A 43 -17.90 -22.89 -0.20
CA PHE A 43 -18.12 -21.46 -0.30
C PHE A 43 -16.82 -20.68 -0.05
N VAL A 44 -16.63 -19.63 -0.84
CA VAL A 44 -15.48 -18.72 -0.77
C VAL A 44 -15.95 -17.28 -0.63
N LEU A 45 -15.29 -16.51 0.23
CA LEU A 45 -15.49 -15.07 0.30
C LEU A 45 -14.68 -14.40 -0.82
N VAL A 46 -15.35 -13.66 -1.70
CA VAL A 46 -14.72 -12.93 -2.80
C VAL A 46 -14.86 -11.42 -2.55
N THR A 47 -13.74 -10.70 -2.58
CA THR A 47 -13.73 -9.23 -2.59
C THR A 47 -13.28 -8.76 -3.97
N LEU A 48 -14.16 -8.08 -4.70
CA LEU A 48 -13.88 -7.51 -6.01
C LEU A 48 -13.46 -6.05 -5.85
N GLN A 49 -12.24 -5.73 -6.26
CA GLN A 49 -11.70 -4.38 -6.26
C GLN A 49 -10.80 -4.19 -7.49
N PRO A 50 -10.60 -2.96 -7.98
CA PRO A 50 -9.56 -2.68 -8.95
C PRO A 50 -8.21 -3.23 -8.47
N PRO A 51 -7.38 -3.80 -9.36
CA PRO A 51 -6.07 -4.29 -8.96
C PRO A 51 -5.27 -3.13 -8.38
N LYS A 52 -4.90 -3.23 -7.10
CA LYS A 52 -3.96 -2.29 -6.48
C LYS A 52 -2.65 -2.43 -7.25
N ARG A 53 -2.22 -1.39 -7.97
CA ARG A 53 -0.87 -1.35 -8.54
C ARG A 53 0.10 -1.37 -7.36
N PRO A 54 0.93 -2.42 -7.20
CA PRO A 54 1.98 -2.39 -6.20
C PRO A 54 2.80 -1.13 -6.46
N ARG A 55 3.07 -0.37 -5.40
CA ARG A 55 3.99 0.78 -5.45
C ARG A 55 5.27 0.39 -6.19
N THR A 56 5.79 1.28 -7.03
CA THR A 56 7.07 1.04 -7.71
C THR A 56 8.21 1.05 -6.69
N THR A 57 9.19 0.17 -6.85
CA THR A 57 10.42 0.10 -6.05
C THR A 57 11.62 0.15 -7.01
N GLY A 58 12.70 0.82 -6.61
CA GLY A 58 13.90 1.01 -7.44
C GLY A 58 14.38 2.47 -7.49
N LYS A 59 15.51 2.69 -8.16
CA LYS A 59 15.99 4.04 -8.52
C LYS A 59 14.92 4.71 -9.37
N ASP A 60 14.61 5.98 -9.10
CA ASP A 60 13.53 6.76 -9.75
C ASP A 60 12.09 6.29 -9.43
N SER A 61 11.91 5.43 -8.42
CA SER A 61 10.57 5.07 -7.93
C SER A 61 9.98 6.15 -7.02
N GLN A 62 8.64 6.19 -6.89
CA GLN A 62 7.95 7.07 -5.94
C GLN A 62 8.45 6.89 -4.50
N ASN A 63 8.86 5.68 -4.13
CA ASN A 63 9.43 5.41 -2.82
C ASN A 63 10.83 6.02 -2.66
N HIS A 64 11.64 6.02 -3.73
CA HIS A 64 12.92 6.72 -3.72
C HIS A 64 12.71 8.23 -3.57
N HIS A 65 11.75 8.78 -4.31
CA HIS A 65 11.37 10.19 -4.27
C HIS A 65 10.88 10.62 -2.87
N LEU A 66 9.89 9.91 -2.30
CA LEU A 66 9.40 10.18 -0.95
C LEU A 66 10.52 10.14 0.10
N ASN A 67 11.36 9.11 0.07
CA ASN A 67 12.44 8.97 1.05
C ASN A 67 13.53 10.03 0.84
N GLY A 68 13.76 10.48 -0.40
CA GLY A 68 14.61 11.62 -0.71
C GLY A 68 14.12 12.90 -0.03
N HIS A 69 12.83 13.22 -0.16
CA HIS A 69 12.21 14.36 0.51
C HIS A 69 12.30 14.27 2.03
N ILE A 70 11.98 13.10 2.61
CA ILE A 70 12.10 12.90 4.06
C ILE A 70 13.54 13.15 4.52
N MET A 71 14.54 12.65 3.80
CA MET A 71 15.94 12.88 4.15
C MET A 71 16.34 14.35 4.04
N GLN A 72 15.86 15.09 3.04
CA GLN A 72 16.09 16.54 2.95
C GLN A 72 15.51 17.25 4.18
N ILE A 73 14.27 16.94 4.58
CA ILE A 73 13.66 17.50 5.79
C ILE A 73 14.44 17.11 7.06
N CYS A 74 14.93 15.87 7.14
CA CYS A 74 15.78 15.45 8.27
C CYS A 74 17.05 16.30 8.35
N ASN A 75 17.71 16.53 7.21
CA ASN A 75 18.95 17.30 7.16
C ASN A 75 18.74 18.77 7.55
N GLU A 76 17.64 19.38 7.12
CA GLU A 76 17.32 20.78 7.42
C GLU A 76 16.83 20.97 8.87
N THR A 77 16.09 20.01 9.42
CA THR A 77 15.49 20.14 10.76
C THR A 77 16.31 19.50 11.87
N GLY A 78 17.25 18.62 11.55
CA GLY A 78 18.02 17.82 12.51
C GLY A 78 17.23 16.67 13.16
N ASN A 79 15.99 16.42 12.74
CA ASN A 79 15.18 15.31 13.27
C ASN A 79 15.58 13.97 12.65
N ASP A 80 15.29 12.89 13.37
CA ASP A 80 15.50 11.55 12.84
C ASP A 80 14.46 11.17 11.78
N TYR A 81 14.86 10.21 10.94
CA TYR A 81 14.08 9.74 9.82
C TYR A 81 12.69 9.24 10.19
N GLU A 82 12.56 8.46 11.27
CA GLU A 82 11.28 7.87 11.64
C GLU A 82 10.32 8.93 12.20
N SER A 83 10.83 9.90 12.95
CA SER A 83 10.03 11.03 13.43
C SER A 83 9.45 11.87 12.29
N VAL A 84 10.28 12.29 11.33
CA VAL A 84 9.82 13.06 10.16
C VAL A 84 8.83 12.24 9.33
N LYS A 85 9.16 10.97 9.11
CA LYS A 85 8.31 10.05 8.36
C LYS A 85 6.95 9.82 9.01
N ASN A 86 6.90 9.75 10.33
CA ASN A 86 5.64 9.64 11.06
C ASN A 86 4.83 10.94 10.94
N ALA A 87 5.46 12.10 11.02
CA ALA A 87 4.79 13.39 10.81
C ALA A 87 4.15 13.48 9.42
N VAL A 88 4.89 13.11 8.36
CA VAL A 88 4.36 13.04 6.99
C VAL A 88 3.15 12.13 6.90
N LYS A 89 3.20 10.94 7.52
CA LYS A 89 2.07 10.00 7.52
C LYS A 89 0.86 10.57 8.25
N MET A 90 1.05 11.24 9.37
CA MET A 90 -0.05 11.85 10.12
C MET A 90 -0.72 12.98 9.33
N ILE A 91 0.06 13.85 8.68
CA ILE A 91 -0.47 14.89 7.78
C ILE A 91 -1.31 14.25 6.66
N ALA A 92 -0.82 13.16 6.06
CA ALA A 92 -1.56 12.46 5.01
C ALA A 92 -2.85 11.80 5.53
N VAL A 93 -2.85 11.26 6.76
CA VAL A 93 -4.06 10.70 7.38
C VAL A 93 -5.09 11.80 7.61
N GLU A 94 -4.68 12.90 8.20
CA GLU A 94 -5.56 13.99 8.62
C GLU A 94 -6.13 14.79 7.43
N ASN A 95 -5.34 15.02 6.39
CA ASN A 95 -5.70 15.94 5.30
C ASN A 95 -6.07 15.25 3.99
N MET A 96 -5.66 13.99 3.78
CA MET A 96 -5.73 13.34 2.46
C MET A 96 -6.41 11.96 2.49
N GLY A 97 -6.92 11.55 3.65
CA GLY A 97 -7.54 10.24 3.83
C GLY A 97 -6.57 9.09 3.53
N TYR A 98 -5.32 9.21 3.99
CA TYR A 98 -4.39 8.08 3.97
C TYR A 98 -4.90 6.98 4.93
N PRO A 99 -4.87 5.69 4.53
CA PRO A 99 -5.44 4.64 5.36
C PRO A 99 -4.70 4.48 6.69
N TYR A 100 -5.44 4.17 7.75
CA TYR A 100 -4.90 3.92 9.07
C TYR A 100 -5.75 2.89 9.82
N ASN A 101 -5.16 2.32 10.87
CA ASN A 101 -5.87 1.54 11.88
C ASN A 101 -5.83 2.27 13.22
N THR A 102 -6.62 1.83 14.19
CA THR A 102 -6.60 2.39 15.55
C THR A 102 -6.24 1.30 16.55
N ILE A 103 -5.28 1.57 17.44
CA ILE A 103 -4.90 0.68 18.56
C ILE A 103 -4.96 1.50 19.85
N GLY A 104 -5.87 1.14 20.76
CA GLY A 104 -6.02 1.85 22.03
C GLY A 104 -6.37 3.34 21.89
N GLY A 105 -7.09 3.71 20.81
CA GLY A 105 -7.39 5.11 20.50
C GLY A 105 -6.30 5.85 19.71
N HIS A 106 -5.11 5.25 19.55
CA HIS A 106 -4.03 5.85 18.77
C HIS A 106 -4.17 5.51 17.29
N ILE A 107 -4.03 6.52 16.44
CA ILE A 107 -3.96 6.36 14.99
C ILE A 107 -2.63 5.72 14.62
N ILE A 108 -2.70 4.62 13.88
CA ILE A 108 -1.56 3.88 13.35
C ILE A 108 -1.66 3.89 11.82
N PRO A 109 -0.92 4.78 11.13
CA PRO A 109 -0.97 4.88 9.67
C PRO A 109 -0.58 3.56 8.98
N GLN A 110 -1.16 3.30 7.81
CA GLN A 110 -0.84 2.12 7.01
C GLN A 110 0.66 2.05 6.68
N ARG A 111 1.20 0.83 6.75
CA ARG A 111 2.61 0.56 6.41
C ARG A 111 2.83 0.83 4.92
N GLU A 112 3.96 1.43 4.59
CA GLU A 112 4.33 1.75 3.19
C GLU A 112 4.41 0.54 2.28
N ARG A 113 4.82 -0.63 2.77
CA ARG A 113 4.85 -1.86 1.96
C ARG A 113 3.47 -2.28 1.45
N ASP A 114 2.42 -1.86 2.16
CA ASP A 114 1.02 -2.15 1.87
C ASP A 114 0.35 -0.98 1.10
N CYS A 115 1.13 0.05 0.80
CA CYS A 115 0.72 1.28 0.10
C CYS A 115 0.68 1.09 -1.42
N SER A 116 -0.39 1.59 -2.03
CA SER A 116 -0.55 1.72 -3.48
C SER A 116 0.15 2.96 -4.04
N THR A 117 0.24 3.07 -5.37
CA THR A 117 0.76 4.27 -6.06
C THR A 117 0.04 5.55 -5.64
N ASP A 118 -1.30 5.51 -5.53
CA ASP A 118 -2.10 6.68 -5.19
C ASP A 118 -1.91 7.08 -3.72
N GLU A 119 -1.86 6.10 -2.83
CA GLU A 119 -1.56 6.33 -1.41
C GLU A 119 -0.13 6.86 -1.21
N CYS A 120 0.84 6.44 -2.04
CA CYS A 120 2.20 6.95 -2.01
C CYS A 120 2.29 8.40 -2.50
N ALA A 121 1.50 8.77 -3.52
CA ALA A 121 1.39 10.15 -3.98
C ALA A 121 0.90 11.08 -2.86
N LYS A 122 -0.06 10.63 -2.03
CA LYS A 122 -0.50 11.39 -0.84
C LYS A 122 0.64 11.59 0.17
N LEU A 123 1.51 10.61 0.36
CA LEU A 123 2.66 10.76 1.25
C LEU A 123 3.68 11.77 0.70
N ILE A 124 3.90 11.79 -0.62
CA ILE A 124 4.78 12.76 -1.28
C ILE A 124 4.21 14.17 -1.10
N GLU A 125 2.92 14.36 -1.36
CA GLU A 125 2.25 15.64 -1.16
C GLU A 125 2.30 16.09 0.30
N ALA A 126 2.07 15.18 1.25
CA ALA A 126 2.19 15.48 2.68
C ALA A 126 3.62 15.87 3.08
N ALA A 127 4.65 15.33 2.43
CA ALA A 127 6.03 15.77 2.63
C ALA A 127 6.26 17.20 2.11
N HIS A 128 5.67 17.57 0.97
CA HIS A 128 5.69 18.95 0.49
C HIS A 128 4.96 19.91 1.43
N LEU A 129 3.80 19.53 1.98
CA LEU A 129 3.10 20.34 2.97
C LEU A 129 3.95 20.56 4.22
N LEU A 130 4.54 19.48 4.77
CA LEU A 130 5.42 19.58 5.93
C LEU A 130 6.62 20.49 5.64
N ALA A 131 7.26 20.34 4.48
CA ALA A 131 8.38 21.18 4.09
C ALA A 131 7.96 22.66 3.94
N ALA A 132 6.81 22.93 3.32
CA ALA A 132 6.29 24.27 3.16
C ALA A 132 6.01 24.95 4.52
N ASP A 133 5.38 24.23 5.46
CA ASP A 133 5.13 24.73 6.82
C ASP A 133 6.43 25.06 7.57
N LEU A 134 7.51 24.33 7.28
CA LEU A 134 8.84 24.55 7.84
C LEU A 134 9.68 25.57 7.06
N GLY A 135 9.18 26.10 5.93
CA GLY A 135 9.92 27.01 5.06
C GLY A 135 11.05 26.34 4.27
N ILE A 136 10.99 25.03 4.06
CA ILE A 136 11.97 24.22 3.35
C ILE A 136 11.54 24.05 1.89
N ILE A 137 12.47 24.24 0.94
CA ILE A 137 12.24 23.97 -0.48
C ILE A 137 12.83 22.61 -0.82
N LEU A 138 11.97 21.64 -1.13
CA LEU A 138 12.38 20.30 -1.54
C LEU A 138 12.88 20.29 -2.99
N GLN A 139 13.92 19.50 -3.26
CA GLN A 139 14.43 19.23 -4.59
C GLN A 139 13.96 17.84 -5.07
N GLU A 140 13.46 17.78 -6.31
CA GLU A 140 13.01 16.54 -6.99
C GLU A 140 14.17 15.68 -7.52
#